data_AF-A0A1F8T9S1-F1
#
_entry.id   AF-A0A1F8T9S1-F1
#
_cell.length_a   1.000
_cell.length_b   1.000
_cell.length_c   1.000
_cell.angle_alpha   90.00
_cell.angle_beta   90.00
_cell.angle_gamma   90.00
#
_symmetry.space_group_name_H-M   'P 1'
#
loop_
_entity.id
_entity.type
_entity.pdbx_description
1 polymer ?
#
loop_
_entity_poly.entity_id
_entity_poly.type
_entity_poly.pdbx_seq_one_letter_code
_entity_poly.pdbx_strand_id
1 'polypeptide(L)'
;MVPPAVQAVADEVIPAPIKPVSTNPVDALRHTMGTSKPVASFKSIPAQINEILQGKLAGTPLEKRNIHLTESASEGVVVQVGLNQYPGIDAVPDEEVRNLIRSAVAEWEKRNR
;
A
#
# COMPACT_ATOMS: atom_id res chain seq x y z
N MET A 1 -35.82 62.37 -1.83
CA MET A 1 -35.63 62.98 -0.50
C MET A 1 -34.37 62.37 0.10
N VAL A 2 -33.37 63.23 0.37
CA VAL A 2 -32.04 63.07 1.03
C VAL A 2 -30.95 62.21 0.33
N PRO A 3 -29.66 62.65 0.32
CA PRO A 3 -28.58 62.19 -0.59
C PRO A 3 -27.44 61.44 0.18
N PRO A 4 -26.13 61.68 -0.07
CA PRO A 4 -25.14 60.78 -0.68
C PRO A 4 -24.06 60.26 0.30
N ALA A 5 -23.16 59.35 -0.13
CA ALA A 5 -21.83 59.23 0.48
C ALA A 5 -20.79 58.65 -0.49
N VAL A 6 -19.95 59.56 -0.99
CA VAL A 6 -18.49 59.48 -1.16
C VAL A 6 -17.85 58.11 -0.82
N GLN A 7 -17.26 57.43 -1.80
CA GLN A 7 -15.87 57.59 -2.25
C GLN A 7 -14.84 57.20 -1.17
N ALA A 8 -14.26 56.00 -1.32
CA ALA A 8 -12.95 55.67 -0.77
C ALA A 8 -12.16 54.95 -1.87
N VAL A 9 -11.26 55.73 -2.47
CA VAL A 9 -10.13 55.28 -3.25
C VAL A 9 -9.19 54.49 -2.33
N ALA A 10 -8.66 53.37 -2.80
CA ALA A 10 -7.41 52.81 -2.29
C ALA A 10 -6.81 51.92 -3.38
N ASP A 11 -5.58 52.26 -3.75
CA ASP A 11 -4.56 51.38 -4.37
C ASP A 11 -4.92 50.78 -5.74
N GLU A 12 -4.36 51.27 -6.86
CA GLU A 12 -2.95 51.01 -7.23
C GLU A 12 -2.59 49.55 -6.88
N VAL A 13 -2.47 48.62 -7.81
CA VAL A 13 -1.31 48.44 -8.66
C VAL A 13 -1.75 47.42 -9.71
N ILE A 14 -1.57 47.75 -10.99
CA ILE A 14 -1.59 46.75 -12.05
C ILE A 14 -0.17 46.16 -12.10
N PRO A 15 0.01 44.84 -11.93
CA PRO A 15 1.11 44.21 -12.66
C PRO A 15 0.68 42.93 -13.39
N ALA A 16 0.92 43.01 -14.69
CA ALA A 16 1.35 41.97 -15.63
C ALA A 16 0.38 40.85 -16.06
N PRO A 17 0.31 40.58 -17.39
CA PRO A 17 -0.41 39.43 -17.93
C PRO A 17 0.40 38.16 -17.68
N ILE A 18 -0.03 37.31 -16.74
CA ILE A 18 0.49 35.95 -16.67
C ILE A 18 -0.14 35.12 -17.78
N LYS A 19 0.70 34.83 -18.77
CA LYS A 19 0.49 33.94 -19.92
C LYS A 19 -0.30 32.69 -19.48
N PRO A 20 -1.35 32.27 -20.19
CA PRO A 20 -2.09 31.07 -19.83
C PRO A 20 -1.10 29.90 -19.84
N VAL A 21 -1.02 29.22 -18.69
CA VAL A 21 -0.23 27.99 -18.55
C VAL A 21 -0.72 27.03 -19.63
N SER A 22 0.21 26.57 -20.47
CA SER A 22 -0.08 25.56 -21.48
C SER A 22 -0.69 24.36 -20.76
N THR A 23 -1.98 24.15 -20.99
CA THR A 23 -2.74 23.05 -20.41
C THR A 23 -2.28 21.78 -21.13
N ASN A 24 -1.13 21.24 -20.71
CA ASN A 24 -0.72 19.90 -21.09
C ASN A 24 -1.54 18.92 -20.23
N PRO A 25 -2.52 18.19 -20.80
CA PRO A 25 -3.43 17.32 -20.04
C PRO A 25 -2.72 16.11 -19.40
N VAL A 26 -1.45 15.90 -19.74
CA VAL A 26 -0.60 14.83 -19.19
C VAL A 26 -0.08 15.14 -17.78
N ASP A 27 0.00 16.41 -17.37
CA ASP A 27 0.49 16.75 -16.02
C ASP A 27 -0.59 16.58 -14.95
N ALA A 28 -1.87 16.77 -15.30
CA ALA A 28 -3.01 16.48 -14.43
C ALA A 28 -3.13 14.99 -14.06
N LEU A 29 -2.61 14.08 -14.90
CA LEU A 29 -2.54 12.65 -14.61
C LEU A 29 -1.43 12.28 -13.61
N ARG A 30 -0.47 13.17 -13.35
CA ARG A 30 0.62 12.92 -12.38
C ARG A 30 0.20 13.23 -10.94
N HIS A 31 -0.90 13.95 -10.75
CA HIS A 31 -1.46 14.30 -9.44
C HIS A 31 -2.53 13.32 -8.92
N THR A 32 -2.89 12.29 -9.69
CA THR A 32 -3.79 11.22 -9.21
C THR A 32 -3.05 10.00 -8.66
N MET A 33 -1.73 9.95 -8.76
CA MET A 33 -0.91 9.07 -7.92
C MET A 33 -0.76 9.70 -6.55
N GLY A 34 -1.86 9.64 -5.79
CA GLY A 34 -1.86 9.92 -4.37
C GLY A 34 -0.78 9.06 -3.72
N THR A 35 0.29 9.70 -3.29
CA THR A 35 1.11 9.21 -2.19
C THR A 35 0.20 9.20 -0.96
N SER A 36 -0.63 8.16 -0.86
CA SER A 36 -1.15 7.72 0.43
C SER A 36 0.09 7.44 1.25
N LYS A 37 0.37 8.37 2.17
CA LYS A 37 1.33 8.22 3.25
C LYS A 37 1.27 6.76 3.71
N PRO A 38 2.38 6.01 3.76
CA PRO A 38 2.36 4.79 4.51
C PRO A 38 2.14 5.24 5.95
N VAL A 39 0.88 5.19 6.40
CA VAL A 39 0.60 4.92 7.79
C VAL A 39 1.53 3.77 8.13
N ALA A 40 2.40 3.95 9.13
CA ALA A 40 3.25 2.89 9.61
C ALA A 40 2.31 1.76 10.04
N SER A 41 1.99 0.88 9.09
CA SER A 41 1.18 -0.29 9.29
C SER A 41 2.04 -1.11 10.21
N PHE A 42 1.67 -1.15 11.49
CA PHE A 42 2.08 -2.24 12.37
C PHE A 42 1.85 -3.50 11.56
N LYS A 43 2.94 -4.06 11.01
CA LYS A 43 2.82 -5.19 10.08
C LYS A 43 2.12 -6.27 10.89
N SER A 44 0.93 -6.67 10.45
CA SER A 44 0.20 -7.75 11.10
C SER A 44 1.13 -8.96 11.21
N ILE A 45 0.94 -9.80 12.24
CA ILE A 45 1.74 -11.01 12.44
C ILE A 45 1.89 -11.84 11.14
N PRO A 46 0.83 -12.04 10.33
CA PRO A 46 0.94 -12.75 9.06
C PRO A 46 1.85 -12.03 8.06
N ALA A 47 1.84 -10.70 8.03
CA ALA A 47 2.73 -9.91 7.18
C ALA A 47 4.20 -10.01 7.61
N GLN A 48 4.48 -10.07 8.92
CA GLN A 48 5.84 -10.28 9.42
C GLN A 48 6.37 -11.69 9.07
N ILE A 49 5.53 -12.72 9.27
CA ILE A 49 5.85 -14.09 8.86
C ILE A 49 6.05 -14.15 7.35
N ASN A 50 5.22 -13.43 6.57
CA ASN A 50 5.36 -13.36 5.12
C ASN A 50 6.74 -12.84 4.70
N GLU A 51 7.32 -11.85 5.37
CA GLU A 51 8.68 -11.38 5.02
C GLU A 51 9.74 -12.47 5.20
N ILE A 52 9.63 -13.25 6.28
CA ILE A 52 10.53 -14.38 6.52
C ILE A 52 10.31 -15.49 5.49
N LEU A 53 9.04 -15.76 5.17
CA LEU A 53 8.64 -16.71 4.13
C LEU A 53 9.20 -16.29 2.77
N GLN A 54 9.06 -15.02 2.37
CA GLN A 54 9.60 -14.49 1.12
C GLN A 54 11.12 -14.66 1.07
N GLY A 55 11.83 -14.38 2.17
CA GLY A 55 13.27 -14.60 2.24
C GLY A 55 13.67 -16.07 2.09
N LYS A 56 12.82 -17.02 2.52
CA LYS A 56 13.04 -18.46 2.33
C LYS A 56 12.63 -18.95 0.94
N LEU A 57 11.65 -18.30 0.32
CA LEU A 57 11.25 -18.56 -1.05
C LEU A 57 12.33 -18.07 -2.03
N ALA A 58 12.99 -16.93 -1.73
CA ALA A 58 14.06 -16.36 -2.53
C ALA A 58 15.15 -17.39 -2.91
N GLY A 59 15.32 -17.61 -4.22
CA GLY A 59 16.24 -18.61 -4.79
C GLY A 59 15.64 -20.01 -4.96
N THR A 60 14.36 -20.23 -4.67
CA THR A 60 13.69 -21.53 -4.81
C THR A 60 12.77 -21.58 -6.03
N PRO A 61 12.50 -22.76 -6.61
CA PRO A 61 11.50 -22.89 -7.67
C PRO A 61 10.08 -22.50 -7.22
N LEU A 62 9.83 -22.42 -5.91
CA LEU A 62 8.54 -22.03 -5.34
C LEU A 62 8.26 -20.54 -5.44
N GLU A 63 9.27 -19.68 -5.66
CA GLU A 63 9.05 -18.25 -5.96
C GLU A 63 8.11 -18.03 -7.14
N LYS A 64 8.24 -18.88 -8.18
CA LYS A 64 7.38 -18.80 -9.37
C LYS A 64 5.91 -19.03 -9.04
N ARG A 65 5.62 -19.70 -7.91
CA ARG A 65 4.25 -19.94 -7.43
C ARG A 65 3.65 -18.73 -6.71
N ASN A 66 4.39 -17.63 -6.52
CA ASN A 66 3.91 -16.39 -5.89
C ASN A 66 3.16 -16.68 -4.58
N ILE A 67 3.86 -17.31 -3.63
CA ILE A 67 3.28 -17.71 -2.34
C ILE A 67 3.40 -16.53 -1.38
N HIS A 68 2.29 -16.03 -0.86
CA HIS A 68 2.25 -14.94 0.12
C HIS A 68 1.35 -15.31 1.30
N LEU A 69 1.71 -14.82 2.49
CA LEU A 69 0.82 -14.82 3.64
C LEU A 69 0.12 -13.46 3.74
N THR A 70 -1.20 -13.48 3.79
CA THR A 70 -2.04 -12.29 3.98
C THR A 70 -2.94 -12.48 5.20
N GLU A 71 -3.35 -11.35 5.79
CA GLU A 71 -4.36 -11.35 6.84
C GLU A 71 -5.74 -11.16 6.20
N SER A 72 -6.76 -11.85 6.71
CA SER A 72 -8.15 -11.61 6.31
C SER A 72 -9.04 -11.47 7.53
N ALA A 73 -10.01 -10.54 7.45
CA ALA A 73 -10.91 -10.25 8.56
C ALA A 73 -11.76 -11.46 9.01
N SER A 74 -11.99 -12.43 8.12
CA SER A 74 -12.79 -13.62 8.39
C SER A 74 -11.99 -14.78 8.98
N GLU A 75 -10.79 -15.05 8.46
CA GLU A 75 -10.01 -16.28 8.73
C GLU A 75 -8.75 -15.99 9.56
N GLY A 76 -8.43 -14.71 9.79
CA GLY A 76 -7.18 -14.28 10.41
C GLY A 76 -6.01 -14.47 9.45
N VAL A 77 -5.54 -15.70 9.25
CA VAL A 77 -4.39 -16.01 8.39
C VAL A 77 -4.85 -16.65 7.10
N VAL A 78 -4.39 -16.12 5.98
CA VAL A 78 -4.70 -16.65 4.67
C VAL A 78 -3.44 -16.82 3.85
N VAL A 79 -3.29 -18.00 3.24
CA VAL A 79 -2.17 -18.34 2.37
C VAL A 79 -2.59 -18.15 0.93
N GLN A 80 -1.98 -17.20 0.26
CA GLN A 80 -2.15 -17.01 -1.17
C GLN A 80 -1.05 -17.77 -1.92
N VAL A 81 -1.41 -18.59 -2.90
CA VAL A 81 -0.49 -19.31 -3.78
C VAL A 81 -0.88 -18.97 -5.22
N GLY A 82 -0.21 -17.97 -5.78
CA GLY A 82 -0.52 -17.44 -7.10
C GLY A 82 -1.91 -16.81 -7.14
N LEU A 83 -2.83 -17.47 -7.85
CA LEU A 83 -4.23 -17.06 -7.97
C LEU A 83 -5.16 -17.73 -6.95
N ASN A 84 -4.65 -18.73 -6.22
CA ASN A 84 -5.45 -19.45 -5.23
C ASN A 84 -5.22 -18.87 -3.84
N GLN A 85 -6.28 -18.85 -3.05
CA GLN A 85 -6.26 -18.36 -1.68
C GLN A 85 -6.79 -19.47 -0.77
N TYR A 86 -6.03 -19.81 0.26
CA TYR A 86 -6.32 -20.90 1.18
C TYR A 86 -6.52 -20.36 2.59
N PRO A 87 -7.62 -20.71 3.26
CA PRO A 87 -7.86 -20.30 4.62
C PRO A 87 -6.95 -21.07 5.57
N GLY A 88 -5.88 -20.41 6.00
CA GLY A 88 -4.84 -21.00 6.85
C GLY A 88 -3.89 -21.96 6.15
N ILE A 89 -2.94 -22.48 6.94
CA ILE A 89 -1.85 -23.33 6.47
C ILE A 89 -2.36 -24.73 6.13
N ASP A 90 -3.36 -25.25 6.86
CA ASP A 90 -3.82 -26.64 6.70
C ASP A 90 -4.60 -26.86 5.40
N ALA A 91 -5.24 -25.81 4.87
CA ALA A 91 -6.00 -25.85 3.63
C ALA A 91 -5.13 -25.88 2.36
N VAL A 92 -3.83 -25.60 2.47
CA VAL A 92 -2.91 -25.60 1.33
C VAL A 92 -2.61 -27.04 0.92
N PRO A 93 -2.90 -27.49 -0.31
CA PRO A 93 -2.67 -28.88 -0.70
C PRO A 93 -1.17 -29.27 -0.70
N ASP A 94 -0.28 -28.36 -1.07
CA ASP A 94 1.17 -28.59 -1.13
C ASP A 94 1.83 -28.69 0.25
N GLU A 95 2.32 -29.88 0.60
CA GLU A 95 3.04 -30.11 1.86
C GLU A 95 4.33 -29.29 1.98
N GLU A 96 5.05 -29.08 0.87
CA GLU A 96 6.25 -28.24 0.85
C GLU A 96 5.93 -26.80 1.27
N VAL A 97 4.82 -26.23 0.78
CA VAL A 97 4.38 -24.88 1.14
C VAL A 97 3.99 -24.82 2.61
N ARG A 98 3.27 -25.83 3.12
CA ARG A 98 2.93 -25.91 4.56
C ARG A 98 4.17 -25.94 5.45
N ASN A 99 5.15 -26.78 5.10
CA ASN A 99 6.40 -26.90 5.85
C ASN A 99 7.21 -25.61 5.80
N LEU A 100 7.20 -24.91 4.66
CA LEU A 100 7.89 -23.64 4.51
C LEU A 100 7.27 -22.54 5.37
N ILE A 101 5.93 -22.44 5.38
CA ILE A 101 5.21 -21.48 6.23
C ILE A 101 5.46 -21.80 7.70
N ARG A 102 5.34 -23.06 8.13
CA ARG A 102 5.66 -23.46 9.52
C ARG A 102 7.10 -23.12 9.89
N SER A 103 8.05 -23.33 8.98
CA SER A 103 9.45 -22.94 9.17
C SER A 103 9.61 -21.42 9.29
N ALA A 104 8.82 -20.63 8.55
CA ALA A 104 8.82 -19.17 8.67
C ALA A 104 8.23 -18.70 9.99
N VAL A 105 7.14 -19.33 10.46
CA VAL A 105 6.55 -19.05 11.79
C VAL A 105 7.54 -19.36 12.91
N ALA A 106 8.17 -20.54 12.90
CA ALA A 106 9.14 -20.91 13.92
C ALA A 106 10.34 -19.94 13.97
N GLU A 107 10.80 -19.45 12.83
CA GLU A 107 11.84 -18.43 12.76
C GLU A 107 11.36 -17.07 13.26
N TRP A 108 10.10 -16.70 13.01
CA TRP A 108 9.50 -15.50 13.57
C TRP A 108 9.39 -15.57 15.10
N GLU A 109 8.91 -16.69 15.64
CA GLU A 109 8.79 -16.91 17.09
C GLU A 109 10.14 -16.81 17.80
N LYS A 110 11.21 -17.33 17.20
CA LYS A 110 12.58 -17.19 17.74
C LYS A 110 13.07 -15.74 17.76
N ARG A 111 12.63 -14.90 16.82
CA ARG A 111 13.04 -13.48 16.76
C ARG A 111 12.26 -12.60 17.74
N ASN A 112 11.06 -13.03 18.14
CA ASN A 112 10.15 -12.26 18.99
C ASN A 112 10.05 -12.78 20.44
N ARG A 113 10.80 -13.83 20.80
CA ARG A 113 10.89 -14.40 22.17
C ARG A 113 12.17 -13.97 22.86
#